data_AF-A0A3C0JJB7-F1
#
_entry.id   AF-A0A3C0JJB7-F1
#
_cell.length_a   1.000
_cell.length_b   1.000
_cell.length_c   1.000
_cell.angle_alpha   90.00
_cell.angle_beta   90.00
_cell.angle_gamma   90.00
#
_symmetry.space_group_name_H-M   'P 1'
#
loop_
_entity.id
_entity.type
_entity.pdbx_description
1 polymer ?
#
loop_
_entity_poly.entity_id
_entity_poly.type
_entity_poly.pdbx_seq_one_letter_code
_entity_poly.pdbx_strand_id
1 'polypeptide(L)'
;EFDHADIFDDLDAIKRQFHHLIRTVPNNGRLILPSGEANLDDVLEKGCWTPIEKISTDPSGKATWSAANIEAGEGEFDVYYRGRRIGRVCWSLSGQHNVSNALAAISAAVHVGVKPETAIEALASFQNVKRRMERRAVINNITLYDD
;
A
#
# COMPACT_ATOMS: atom_id res chain seq x y z
N GLU A 1 -6.12 6.46 -11.87
CA GLU A 1 -6.30 6.32 -13.33
C GLU A 1 -7.79 6.40 -13.65
N PHE A 2 -8.16 6.69 -14.90
CA PHE A 2 -9.54 6.50 -15.36
C PHE A 2 -9.68 5.06 -15.83
N ASP A 3 -10.31 4.24 -15.00
CA ASP A 3 -10.59 2.83 -15.26
C ASP A 3 -12.10 2.59 -15.06
N HIS A 4 -12.65 1.56 -15.70
CA HIS A 4 -14.09 1.28 -15.74
C HIS A 4 -14.94 2.38 -16.39
N ALA A 5 -14.56 2.80 -17.60
CA ALA A 5 -15.29 3.79 -18.40
C ALA A 5 -16.73 3.36 -18.80
N ASP A 6 -17.08 2.09 -18.58
CA ASP A 6 -18.42 1.53 -18.71
C ASP A 6 -19.35 1.87 -17.53
N ILE A 7 -18.77 2.26 -16.38
CA ILE A 7 -19.48 2.59 -15.14
C ILE A 7 -19.37 4.08 -14.82
N PHE A 8 -18.26 4.73 -15.19
CA PHE A 8 -17.99 6.12 -14.85
C PHE A 8 -17.91 6.99 -16.09
N ASP A 9 -18.70 8.08 -16.07
CA ASP A 9 -18.73 9.07 -17.15
C ASP A 9 -17.38 9.79 -17.34
N ASP A 10 -16.65 10.01 -16.24
CA ASP A 10 -15.35 10.68 -16.22
C ASP A 10 -14.56 10.40 -14.93
N LEU A 11 -13.33 10.92 -14.87
CA LEU A 11 -12.47 10.82 -13.69
C LEU A 11 -13.06 11.53 -12.46
N ASP A 12 -13.85 12.60 -12.66
CA ASP A 12 -14.47 13.32 -11.56
C ASP A 12 -15.60 12.51 -10.90
N ALA A 13 -16.29 11.66 -11.67
CA ALA A 13 -17.25 10.69 -11.15
C ALA A 13 -16.54 9.65 -10.26
N ILE A 14 -15.37 9.15 -10.67
CA ILE A 14 -14.53 8.27 -9.83
C ILE A 14 -14.12 8.99 -8.54
N LYS A 15 -13.57 10.21 -8.65
CA LYS A 15 -13.17 11.03 -7.49
C LYS A 15 -14.34 11.28 -6.55
N ARG A 16 -15.55 11.51 -7.07
CA ARG A 16 -16.76 11.69 -6.27
C ARG A 16 -17.14 10.43 -5.49
N GLN A 17 -17.02 9.24 -6.09
CA GLN A 17 -17.27 7.99 -5.36
C GLN A 17 -16.25 7.76 -4.25
N PHE A 18 -14.96 8.00 -4.50
CA PHE A 18 -13.94 7.92 -3.44
C PHE A 18 -14.19 8.94 -2.33
N HIS A 19 -14.64 10.16 -2.67
CA HIS A 19 -15.05 11.13 -1.67
C HIS A 19 -16.20 10.58 -0.82
N HIS A 20 -17.26 10.03 -1.43
CA HIS A 20 -18.36 9.39 -0.68
C HIS A 20 -17.88 8.25 0.23
N LEU A 21 -16.94 7.42 -0.24
CA LEU A 21 -16.34 6.36 0.57
C LEU A 21 -15.64 6.92 1.80
N ILE A 22 -14.81 7.95 1.64
CA ILE A 22 -14.10 8.60 2.76
C ILE A 22 -15.08 9.13 3.80
N ARG A 23 -16.26 9.60 3.37
CA ARG A 23 -17.31 10.07 4.28
C ARG A 23 -17.92 8.97 5.16
N THR A 24 -17.71 7.71 4.84
CA THR A 24 -18.19 6.59 5.67
C THR A 24 -17.24 6.28 6.82
N VAL A 25 -16.01 6.79 6.77
CA VAL A 25 -14.99 6.52 7.79
C VAL A 25 -15.15 7.52 8.96
N PRO A 26 -15.23 7.04 10.21
CA PRO A 26 -15.40 7.92 11.36
C PRO A 26 -14.10 8.66 11.72
N ASN A 27 -14.22 9.72 12.52
CA ASN A 27 -13.08 10.57 12.94
C ASN A 27 -12.04 9.84 13.82
N ASN A 28 -12.41 8.73 14.45
CA ASN A 28 -11.51 7.85 15.18
C ASN A 28 -10.86 6.77 14.29
N GLY A 29 -11.22 6.71 13.01
CA GLY A 29 -10.61 5.83 12.02
C GLY A 29 -9.30 6.37 11.46
N ARG A 30 -8.88 5.81 10.32
CA ARG A 30 -7.66 6.17 9.61
C ARG A 30 -7.85 6.03 8.11
N LEU A 31 -7.46 7.05 7.36
CA LEU A 31 -7.24 6.92 5.92
C LEU A 31 -5.75 6.70 5.67
N ILE A 32 -5.43 5.67 4.89
CA ILE A 32 -4.06 5.34 4.53
C ILE A 32 -3.93 5.49 3.02
N LEU A 33 -3.04 6.35 2.57
CA LEU A 33 -2.91 6.67 1.15
C LEU A 33 -1.48 6.93 0.70
N PRO A 34 -1.14 6.63 -0.57
CA PRO A 34 0.16 6.96 -1.12
C PRO A 34 0.43 8.47 -1.12
N SER A 35 1.71 8.82 -1.02
CA SER A 35 2.20 10.19 -1.13
C SER A 35 2.35 10.58 -2.60
N GLY A 36 2.13 11.87 -2.91
CA GLY A 36 2.40 12.42 -4.25
C GLY A 36 1.32 12.14 -5.31
N GLU A 37 0.15 11.64 -4.91
CA GLU A 37 -0.96 11.36 -5.82
C GLU A 37 -1.95 12.54 -5.89
N ALA A 38 -1.80 13.39 -6.90
CA ALA A 38 -2.62 14.60 -7.08
C ALA A 38 -4.13 14.29 -7.12
N ASN A 39 -4.53 13.18 -7.73
CA ASN A 39 -5.94 12.77 -7.77
C ASN A 39 -6.53 12.47 -6.39
N LEU A 40 -5.71 12.00 -5.44
CA LEU A 40 -6.17 11.78 -4.07
C LEU A 40 -6.23 13.09 -3.30
N ASP A 41 -5.31 14.02 -3.55
CA ASP A 41 -5.35 15.34 -2.95
C ASP A 41 -6.64 16.09 -3.36
N ASP A 42 -7.05 16.03 -4.64
CA ASP A 42 -8.34 16.57 -5.12
C ASP A 42 -9.56 15.96 -4.39
N VAL A 43 -9.50 14.66 -4.05
CA VAL A 43 -10.57 13.97 -3.33
C VAL A 43 -10.64 14.43 -1.87
N LEU A 44 -9.48 14.67 -1.25
CA LEU A 44 -9.37 15.16 0.13
C LEU A 44 -9.82 16.62 0.26
N GLU A 45 -9.56 17.45 -0.75
CA GLU A 45 -10.00 18.85 -0.80
C GLU A 45 -11.53 19.00 -0.81
N LYS A 46 -12.27 17.99 -1.31
CA LYS A 46 -13.74 17.95 -1.22
C LYS A 46 -14.25 17.79 0.22
N GLY A 47 -13.38 17.44 1.16
CA GLY A 47 -13.65 17.38 2.59
C GLY A 47 -13.17 16.06 3.22
N CYS A 48 -12.40 16.17 4.31
CA CYS A 48 -11.90 15.04 5.06
C CYS A 48 -11.84 15.39 6.56
N TRP A 49 -12.44 14.54 7.40
CA TRP A 49 -12.43 14.67 8.86
C TRP A 49 -11.75 13.49 9.56
N THR A 50 -11.41 12.45 8.80
CA THR A 50 -10.69 11.29 9.28
C THR A 50 -9.19 11.57 9.24
N PRO A 51 -8.44 11.23 10.31
CA PRO A 51 -6.99 11.34 10.30
C PRO A 51 -6.35 10.59 9.14
N ILE A 52 -5.33 11.18 8.53
CA ILE A 52 -4.62 10.64 7.37
C ILE A 52 -3.24 10.15 7.76
N GLU A 53 -2.83 9.00 7.23
CA GLU A 53 -1.44 8.55 7.16
C GLU A 53 -1.03 8.37 5.71
N LYS A 54 0.13 8.95 5.37
CA LYS A 54 0.71 8.85 4.04
C LYS A 54 1.78 7.75 4.03
N ILE A 55 1.78 6.92 2.99
CA ILE A 55 2.81 5.90 2.72
C ILE A 55 3.66 6.32 1.51
N SER A 56 4.92 5.90 1.47
CA SER A 56 5.79 6.12 0.30
C SER A 56 6.87 5.06 0.21
N THR A 57 7.31 4.75 -0.99
CA THR A 57 8.45 3.88 -1.24
C THR A 57 9.74 4.66 -1.46
N ASP A 58 9.66 5.97 -1.29
CA ASP A 58 10.78 6.90 -1.25
C ASP A 58 10.99 7.40 0.20
N PRO A 59 12.13 7.08 0.84
CA PRO A 59 12.42 7.49 2.21
C PRO A 59 12.78 8.97 2.34
N SER A 60 13.05 9.68 1.24
CA SER A 60 13.33 11.13 1.24
C SER A 60 12.07 11.98 1.41
N GLY A 61 10.89 11.37 1.25
CA GLY A 61 9.60 12.02 1.38
C GLY A 61 9.16 12.28 2.82
N LYS A 62 8.13 13.12 3.00
CA LYS A 62 7.49 13.41 4.29
C LYS A 62 6.39 12.42 4.68
N ALA A 63 6.42 11.21 4.13
CA ALA A 63 5.42 10.19 4.43
C ALA A 63 5.51 9.75 5.90
N THR A 64 4.37 9.36 6.50
CA THR A 64 4.36 8.84 7.87
C THR A 64 5.03 7.46 7.92
N TRP A 65 4.79 6.65 6.90
CA TRP A 65 5.42 5.36 6.70
C TRP A 65 6.21 5.38 5.40
N SER A 66 7.43 4.88 5.43
CA SER A 66 8.22 4.72 4.22
C SER A 66 9.02 3.42 4.18
N ALA A 67 9.37 3.00 2.96
CA ALA A 67 10.30 1.92 2.72
C ALA A 67 11.62 2.46 2.15
N ALA A 68 12.74 1.83 2.52
CA ALA A 68 14.05 2.07 1.94
C ALA A 68 14.80 0.75 1.74
N ASN A 69 15.95 0.80 1.07
CA ASN A 69 16.81 -0.37 0.84
C ASN A 69 16.04 -1.54 0.23
N ILE A 70 15.19 -1.25 -0.76
CA ILE A 70 14.33 -2.24 -1.43
C ILE A 70 15.22 -3.08 -2.34
N GLU A 71 15.38 -4.36 -2.02
CA GLU A 71 16.22 -5.27 -2.78
C GLU A 71 15.49 -5.80 -4.02
N ALA A 72 16.23 -5.87 -5.13
CA ALA A 72 15.69 -6.36 -6.38
C ALA A 72 15.48 -7.89 -6.30
N GLY A 73 14.25 -8.34 -6.45
CA GLY A 73 13.91 -9.77 -6.61
C GLY A 73 13.59 -10.52 -5.32
N GLU A 74 14.17 -10.15 -4.17
CA GLU A 74 14.00 -10.87 -2.89
C GLU A 74 12.96 -10.23 -1.96
N GLY A 75 12.29 -9.15 -2.38
CA GLY A 75 11.18 -8.57 -1.63
C GLY A 75 11.58 -7.94 -0.30
N GLU A 76 12.87 -7.85 0.01
CA GLU A 76 13.33 -7.30 1.27
C GLU A 76 13.34 -5.77 1.26
N PHE A 77 12.91 -5.15 2.34
CA PHE A 77 12.99 -3.70 2.51
C PHE A 77 12.95 -3.30 3.98
N ASP A 78 13.60 -2.17 4.29
CA ASP A 78 13.54 -1.54 5.60
C ASP A 78 12.28 -0.69 5.75
N VAL A 79 11.60 -0.82 6.89
CA VAL A 79 10.39 -0.04 7.22
C VAL A 79 10.77 1.11 8.15
N TYR A 80 10.31 2.30 7.78
CA TYR A 80 10.48 3.53 8.54
C TYR A 80 9.13 4.07 9.00
N TYR A 81 9.08 4.51 10.25
CA TYR A 81 7.98 5.28 10.82
C TYR A 81 8.48 6.66 11.23
N ARG A 82 7.93 7.70 10.61
CA ARG A 82 8.32 9.11 10.82
C ARG A 82 9.84 9.32 10.72
N GLY A 83 10.46 8.71 9.71
CA GLY A 83 11.90 8.80 9.44
C GLY A 83 12.79 7.94 10.34
N ARG A 84 12.24 7.20 11.30
CA ARG A 84 12.99 6.23 12.11
C ARG A 84 12.79 4.83 11.58
N ARG A 85 13.88 4.10 11.32
CA ARG A 85 13.82 2.67 10.99
C ARG A 85 13.27 1.89 12.19
N ILE A 86 12.25 1.08 11.94
CA ILE A 86 11.57 0.26 12.96
C ILE A 86 11.67 -1.24 12.70
N GLY A 87 12.09 -1.65 11.51
CA GLY A 87 12.33 -3.05 11.20
C GLY A 87 12.65 -3.28 9.73
N ARG A 88 12.71 -4.56 9.35
CA ARG A 88 12.93 -5.03 7.98
C ARG A 88 11.91 -6.11 7.67
N VAL A 89 11.25 -6.01 6.53
CA VAL A 89 10.39 -7.07 5.99
C VAL A 89 11.26 -7.96 5.13
N CYS A 90 11.15 -9.28 5.34
CA CYS A 90 11.78 -10.32 4.53
C CYS A 90 10.69 -11.30 4.11
N TRP A 91 10.32 -11.31 2.83
CA TRP A 91 9.25 -12.15 2.27
C TRP A 91 9.60 -12.55 0.84
N SER A 92 8.77 -13.34 0.16
CA SER A 92 9.07 -13.79 -1.22
C SER A 92 8.38 -12.97 -2.32
N LEU A 93 7.77 -11.82 -2.00
CA LEU A 93 7.01 -11.03 -2.96
C LEU A 93 7.87 -9.94 -3.60
N SER A 94 7.77 -9.78 -4.91
CA SER A 94 8.48 -8.76 -5.66
C SER A 94 7.54 -7.63 -6.11
N GLY A 95 8.12 -6.49 -6.48
CA GLY A 95 7.39 -5.37 -7.07
C GLY A 95 7.05 -4.25 -6.08
N GLN A 96 7.13 -3.01 -6.58
CA GLN A 96 6.96 -1.80 -5.78
C GLN A 96 5.57 -1.69 -5.15
N HIS A 97 4.54 -2.17 -5.85
CA HIS A 97 3.17 -2.19 -5.36
C HIS A 97 3.01 -3.08 -4.12
N ASN A 98 3.73 -4.21 -4.03
CA ASN A 98 3.68 -5.08 -2.86
C ASN A 98 4.32 -4.40 -1.65
N VAL A 99 5.41 -3.65 -1.84
CA VAL A 99 5.99 -2.82 -0.77
C VAL A 99 4.97 -1.77 -0.30
N SER A 100 4.29 -1.07 -1.22
CA SER A 100 3.23 -0.11 -0.85
C SER A 100 2.08 -0.79 -0.09
N ASN A 101 1.65 -1.98 -0.52
CA ASN A 101 0.61 -2.74 0.17
C ASN A 101 1.05 -3.18 1.57
N ALA A 102 2.30 -3.61 1.74
CA ALA A 102 2.86 -3.93 3.04
C ALA A 102 2.86 -2.71 3.97
N LEU A 103 3.30 -1.55 3.50
CA LEU A 103 3.26 -0.30 4.29
C LEU A 103 1.83 0.05 4.72
N ALA A 104 0.85 -0.11 3.80
CA ALA A 104 -0.56 0.12 4.11
C ALA A 104 -1.08 -0.85 5.18
N ALA A 105 -0.73 -2.14 5.06
CA ALA A 105 -1.13 -3.18 6.01
C ALA A 105 -0.51 -2.96 7.39
N ILE A 106 0.78 -2.59 7.47
CA ILE A 106 1.46 -2.26 8.73
C ILE A 106 0.78 -1.05 9.38
N SER A 107 0.56 0.03 8.64
CA SER A 107 -0.11 1.24 9.14
C SER A 107 -1.50 0.91 9.70
N ALA A 108 -2.29 0.08 8.99
CA ALA A 108 -3.60 -0.35 9.45
C ALA A 108 -3.54 -1.20 10.73
N ALA A 109 -2.62 -2.18 10.79
CA ALA A 109 -2.44 -3.03 11.96
C ALA A 109 -2.02 -2.24 13.20
N VAL A 110 -1.10 -1.30 13.03
CA VAL A 110 -0.63 -0.42 14.12
C VAL A 110 -1.74 0.51 14.59
N HIS A 111 -2.58 1.01 13.68
CA HIS A 111 -3.74 1.83 14.06
C HIS A 111 -4.72 1.09 14.98
N VAL A 112 -4.88 -0.23 14.82
CA VAL A 112 -5.76 -1.05 15.68
C VAL A 112 -5.05 -1.65 16.91
N GLY A 113 -3.80 -1.23 17.18
CA GLY A 113 -3.09 -1.57 18.41
C GLY A 113 -2.08 -2.72 18.30
N VAL A 114 -1.80 -3.22 17.10
CA VAL A 114 -0.70 -4.19 16.89
C VAL A 114 0.64 -3.48 17.04
N LYS A 115 1.60 -4.11 17.71
CA LYS A 115 2.97 -3.57 17.80
C LYS A 115 3.60 -3.55 16.40
N PRO A 116 4.31 -2.48 16.00
CA PRO A 116 4.93 -2.39 14.68
C PRO A 116 5.83 -3.60 14.35
N GLU A 117 6.59 -4.08 15.34
CA GLU A 117 7.49 -5.23 15.19
C GLU A 117 6.70 -6.49 14.85
N THR A 118 5.59 -6.74 15.55
CA THR A 118 4.70 -7.88 15.28
C THR A 118 4.06 -7.80 13.89
N ALA A 119 3.67 -6.60 13.45
CA ALA A 119 3.10 -6.42 12.11
C ALA A 119 4.14 -6.69 11.01
N ILE A 120 5.39 -6.24 11.21
CA ILE A 120 6.51 -6.49 10.29
C ILE A 120 6.85 -7.99 10.24
N GLU A 121 6.95 -8.65 11.40
CA GLU A 121 7.21 -10.09 11.49
C GLU A 121 6.12 -10.92 10.81
N ALA A 122 4.85 -10.55 10.99
CA ALA A 122 3.72 -11.26 10.39
C ALA A 122 3.79 -11.27 8.84
N LEU A 123 4.28 -10.18 8.23
CA LEU A 123 4.44 -10.10 6.77
C LEU A 123 5.43 -11.11 6.21
N ALA A 124 6.42 -11.54 6.98
CA ALA A 124 7.35 -12.58 6.54
C ALA A 124 6.65 -13.93 6.27
N SER A 125 5.54 -14.19 6.98
CA SER A 125 4.72 -15.38 6.79
C SER A 125 3.64 -15.24 5.72
N PHE A 126 3.47 -14.03 5.16
CA PHE A 126 2.41 -13.76 4.20
C PHE A 126 2.67 -14.50 2.89
N GLN A 127 1.72 -15.35 2.51
CA GLN A 127 1.69 -15.99 1.20
C GLN A 127 0.72 -15.22 0.30
N ASN A 128 1.15 -14.97 -0.94
CA ASN A 128 0.33 -14.22 -1.89
C ASN A 128 -1.04 -14.89 -2.10
N VAL A 129 -2.01 -14.08 -2.52
CA VAL A 129 -3.30 -14.61 -2.98
C VAL A 129 -3.06 -15.43 -4.25
N LYS A 130 -3.70 -16.59 -4.37
CA LYS A 130 -3.63 -17.41 -5.60
C LYS A 130 -3.99 -16.56 -6.81
N ARG A 131 -3.29 -16.75 -7.93
CA ARG A 131 -3.46 -15.98 -9.18
C ARG A 131 -3.13 -14.49 -9.04
N ARG A 132 -2.00 -14.15 -8.41
CA ARG A 132 -1.37 -12.82 -8.54
C ARG A 132 0.12 -12.99 -8.71
N MET A 133 0.59 -12.97 -9.96
CA MET A 133 1.97 -13.29 -10.32
C MET A 133 2.47 -14.61 -9.70
N GLU A 134 1.59 -15.61 -9.62
CA GLU A 134 1.90 -16.93 -9.05
C GLU A 134 2.74 -17.74 -10.05
N ARG A 135 3.98 -18.08 -9.69
CA ARG A 135 4.81 -18.96 -10.53
C ARG A 135 4.23 -20.38 -10.57
N ARG A 136 3.52 -20.72 -11.64
CA ARG A 136 2.89 -22.03 -11.84
C ARG A 136 3.89 -23.13 -12.19
N ALA A 137 4.83 -22.85 -13.09
CA ALA A 137 5.76 -23.85 -13.59
C ALA A 137 7.01 -23.23 -14.22
N VAL A 138 8.06 -24.04 -14.35
CA VAL A 138 9.19 -23.78 -15.25
C VAL A 138 9.26 -24.95 -16.23
N ILE A 139 9.07 -24.67 -17.52
CA ILE A 139 9.08 -25.68 -18.59
C ILE A 139 10.07 -25.22 -19.65
N ASN A 140 11.11 -26.02 -19.93
CA ASN A 140 12.16 -25.69 -20.92
C ASN A 140 12.76 -24.28 -20.74
N ASN A 141 13.14 -23.91 -19.51
CA ASN A 141 13.61 -22.56 -19.14
C ASN A 141 12.59 -21.40 -19.32
N ILE A 142 11.32 -21.70 -19.63
CA ILE A 142 10.25 -20.70 -19.65
C ILE A 142 9.55 -20.72 -18.29
N THR A 143 9.50 -19.57 -17.62
CA THR A 143 8.78 -19.42 -16.35
C THR A 143 7.35 -18.94 -16.60
N LEU A 144 6.37 -19.75 -16.20
CA LEU A 144 4.95 -19.43 -16.29
C LEU A 144 4.47 -18.77 -15.01
N TYR A 145 3.95 -17.56 -15.12
CA TYR A 145 3.27 -16.82 -14.06
C TYR A 145 1.76 -16.75 -14.36
N ASP A 146 0.94 -16.88 -13.33
CA ASP A 146 -0.53 -16.77 -13.37
C ASP A 146 -0.96 -15.56 -12.52
N ASP A 147 -1.63 -14.61 -13.17
CA ASP A 147 -2.11 -13.33 -12.62
C ASP A 147 -3.58 -13.13 -13.03
#